data_AF-A0A4U9D0A9-F1
#
_entry.id   AF-A0A4U9D0A9-F1
#
_cell.length_a   1.000
_cell.length_b   1.000
_cell.length_c   1.000
_cell.angle_alpha   90.00
_cell.angle_beta   90.00
_cell.angle_gamma   90.00
#
_symmetry.space_group_name_H-M   'P 1'
#
loop_
_entity.id
_entity.type
_entity.pdbx_description
1 polymer ?
#
loop_
_entity_poly.entity_id
_entity_poly.type
_entity_poly.pdbx_seq_one_letter_code
_entity_poly.pdbx_strand_id
1 'polypeptide(L)'
;MSQDVNYAIKLAHACAPYNLKWIEECLPPQQYEGYRELKRSAPAGMMVTSGEHHGTLQSFRTLSETGIDIMQPDVGWCGGLTTLVEIAAIAKARGQLVVPHGSSVYSHHAVITFTNTPFSEF
;
A
#
# COMPACT_ATOMS: atom_id res chain seq x y z
N MET A 1 7.98 8.48 -1.71
CA MET A 1 9.14 8.33 -0.79
C MET A 1 9.85 9.66 -0.43
N SER A 2 9.18 10.77 -0.18
CA SER A 2 9.83 12.10 -0.07
C SER A 2 9.90 12.69 1.35
N GLN A 3 9.33 12.00 2.33
CA GLN A 3 9.08 12.54 3.66
C GLN A 3 9.83 11.75 4.74
N ASP A 4 9.81 12.30 5.95
CA ASP A 4 10.08 11.57 7.18
C ASP A 4 8.78 11.35 7.97
N VAL A 5 8.85 10.54 9.04
CA VAL A 5 7.69 10.18 9.85
C VAL A 5 7.00 11.41 10.44
N ASN A 6 7.75 12.38 10.95
CA ASN A 6 7.19 13.56 11.60
C ASN A 6 6.44 14.45 10.59
N TYR A 7 7.03 14.69 9.42
CA TYR A 7 6.39 15.48 8.37
C TYR A 7 5.15 14.78 7.84
N ALA A 8 5.21 13.47 7.59
CA ALA A 8 4.08 12.68 7.12
C ALA A 8 2.90 12.71 8.11
N ILE A 9 3.16 12.58 9.42
CA ILE A 9 2.14 12.71 10.46
C ILE A 9 1.51 14.12 10.43
N LYS A 10 2.34 15.17 10.38
CA LYS A 10 1.82 16.55 10.33
C LYS A 10 0.93 16.79 9.10
N LEU A 11 1.35 16.29 7.93
CA LEU A 11 0.57 16.41 6.71
C LEU A 11 -0.74 15.63 6.81
N ALA A 12 -0.71 14.39 7.32
CA ALA A 12 -1.91 13.58 7.51
C ALA A 12 -2.94 14.29 8.41
N HIS A 13 -2.51 14.82 9.56
CA HIS A 13 -3.39 15.57 10.47
C HIS A 13 -3.87 16.89 9.86
N ALA A 14 -3.03 17.60 9.10
CA ALA A 14 -3.44 18.81 8.38
C ALA A 14 -4.50 18.53 7.29
N CYS A 15 -4.45 17.35 6.67
CA CYS A 15 -5.41 16.92 5.66
C CYS A 15 -6.69 16.28 6.24
N ALA A 16 -6.70 15.90 7.52
CA ALA A 16 -7.85 15.24 8.15
C ALA A 16 -9.18 16.02 8.04
N PRO A 17 -9.23 17.36 8.20
CA PRO A 17 -10.47 18.13 8.04
C PRO A 17 -11.09 18.02 6.63
N TYR A 18 -10.31 17.65 5.62
CA TYR A 18 -10.75 17.50 4.24
C TYR A 18 -11.10 16.06 3.88
N ASN A 19 -11.10 15.14 4.85
CA ASN A 19 -11.40 13.73 4.67
C ASN A 19 -10.53 13.09 3.56
N LEU A 20 -9.23 13.40 3.56
CA LEU A 20 -8.29 12.76 2.65
C LEU A 20 -8.29 11.24 2.91
N LYS A 21 -8.62 10.46 1.87
CA LYS A 21 -8.88 9.03 2.00
C LYS A 21 -7.65 8.23 2.45
N TRP A 22 -6.49 8.55 1.89
CA TRP A 22 -5.22 7.97 2.31
C TRP A 22 -4.05 8.92 2.03
N ILE A 23 -2.92 8.66 2.68
CA ILE A 23 -1.62 9.24 2.35
C ILE A 23 -0.70 8.13 1.84
N GLU A 24 -0.12 8.38 0.67
CA GLU A 24 0.59 7.36 -0.10
C GLU A 24 2.10 7.55 -0.02
N GLU A 25 2.80 6.43 0.11
CA GLU A 25 4.23 6.30 -0.11
C GLU A 25 5.08 7.40 0.55
N CYS A 26 4.76 7.74 1.80
CA CYS A 26 5.42 8.87 2.47
C CYS A 26 6.93 8.65 2.61
N LEU A 27 7.34 7.40 2.89
CA LEU A 27 8.69 7.03 3.29
C LEU A 27 9.37 6.15 2.24
N PRO A 28 10.72 6.14 2.18
CA PRO A 28 11.49 5.14 1.44
C PRO A 28 11.07 3.69 1.76
N PRO A 29 11.11 2.77 0.78
CA PRO A 29 10.53 1.42 0.93
C PRO A 29 11.23 0.55 1.98
N GLN A 30 12.48 0.88 2.35
CA GLN A 30 13.20 0.14 3.39
C GLN A 30 12.73 0.48 4.82
N GLN A 31 11.97 1.57 5.01
CA GLN A 31 11.59 2.09 6.34
C GLN A 31 10.30 1.45 6.88
N TYR A 32 10.28 0.13 7.02
CA TYR A 32 9.14 -0.62 7.57
C TYR A 32 8.72 -0.13 8.97
N GLU A 33 9.69 0.16 9.83
CA GLU A 33 9.47 0.68 11.17
C GLU A 33 8.80 2.06 11.13
N GLY A 34 9.22 2.91 10.18
CA GLY A 34 8.62 4.21 9.96
C GLY A 34 7.17 4.10 9.50
N TYR A 35 6.84 3.16 8.61
CA TYR A 35 5.45 2.90 8.20
C TYR A 35 4.59 2.41 9.37
N ARG A 36 5.14 1.55 10.24
CA ARG A 36 4.45 1.09 11.45
C ARG A 36 4.14 2.25 12.40
N GLU A 37 5.08 3.17 12.59
CA GLU A 37 4.89 4.36 13.41
C GLU A 37 3.88 5.34 12.78
N LEU A 38 4.01 5.60 11.49
CA LEU A 38 3.11 6.47 10.72
C LEU A 38 1.68 5.95 10.78
N LYS A 39 1.46 4.66 10.53
CA LYS A 39 0.12 4.06 10.60
C LYS A 39 -0.52 4.18 11.99
N ARG A 40 0.26 3.99 13.06
CA ARG A 40 -0.23 4.16 14.44
C ARG A 40 -0.61 5.61 14.77
N SER A 41 0.01 6.57 14.11
CA SER A 41 -0.12 8.00 14.41
C SER A 41 -1.06 8.74 13.44
N ALA A 42 -1.48 8.07 12.36
CA ALA A 42 -2.39 8.61 11.37
C ALA A 42 -3.75 8.98 11.99
N PRO A 43 -4.43 10.03 11.50
CA PRO A 43 -5.77 10.39 11.94
C PRO A 43 -6.75 9.22 11.80
N ALA A 44 -7.71 9.11 12.72
CA ALA A 44 -8.71 8.06 12.68
C ALA A 44 -9.48 8.07 11.34
N GLY A 45 -9.55 6.91 10.69
CA GLY A 45 -10.21 6.75 9.39
C GLY A 45 -9.34 7.06 8.17
N MET A 46 -8.22 7.78 8.32
CA MET A 46 -7.26 7.99 7.23
C MET A 46 -6.39 6.74 7.06
N MET A 47 -6.25 6.27 5.83
CA MET A 47 -5.41 5.12 5.50
C MET A 47 -3.96 5.55 5.23
N VAL A 48 -3.02 4.63 5.46
CA VAL A 48 -1.62 4.73 5.06
C VAL A 48 -1.36 3.61 4.05
N THR A 49 -0.77 3.96 2.91
CA THR A 49 -0.56 3.02 1.80
C THR A 49 0.86 3.12 1.27
N SER A 50 1.36 2.03 0.68
CA SER A 50 2.67 1.94 0.05
C SER A 50 2.76 0.64 -0.75
N GLY A 51 3.81 0.46 -1.55
CA GLY A 51 4.15 -0.83 -2.14
C GLY A 51 4.66 -0.77 -3.57
N GLU A 52 4.52 0.34 -4.29
CA GLU A 52 4.87 0.41 -5.71
C GLU A 52 6.35 0.07 -5.93
N HIS A 53 7.25 0.56 -5.06
CA HIS A 53 8.69 0.28 -5.09
C HIS A 53 9.13 -0.93 -4.25
N HIS A 54 8.20 -1.79 -3.83
CA HIS A 54 8.55 -3.07 -3.19
C HIS A 54 8.57 -4.21 -4.22
N GLY A 55 9.52 -5.13 -4.07
CA GLY A 55 9.61 -6.34 -4.88
C GLY A 55 9.73 -7.59 -4.02
N THR A 56 9.28 -8.73 -4.57
CA THR A 56 9.21 -10.07 -3.94
C THR A 56 8.10 -10.22 -2.90
N LEU A 57 7.54 -11.43 -2.78
CA LEU A 57 6.53 -11.76 -1.78
C LEU A 57 6.99 -11.48 -0.34
N GLN A 58 8.28 -11.70 -0.06
CA GLN A 58 8.84 -11.52 1.29
C GLN A 58 8.79 -10.07 1.74
N SER A 59 9.11 -9.12 0.84
CA SER A 59 9.00 -7.69 1.15
C SER A 59 7.56 -7.28 1.42
N PHE A 60 6.59 -7.80 0.66
CA PHE A 60 5.16 -7.52 0.90
C PHE A 60 4.63 -8.16 2.18
N ARG A 61 5.16 -9.34 2.58
CA ARG A 61 4.88 -9.88 3.91
C ARG A 61 5.35 -8.91 5.00
N THR A 62 6.60 -8.45 4.94
CA THR A 62 7.15 -7.49 5.91
C THR A 62 6.36 -6.18 5.92
N LEU A 63 6.02 -5.66 4.74
CA LEU A 63 5.20 -4.45 4.59
C LEU A 63 3.81 -4.63 5.21
N SER A 64 3.14 -5.75 4.94
CA SER A 64 1.83 -6.08 5.50
C SER A 64 1.85 -6.19 7.04
N GLU A 65 2.95 -6.67 7.62
CA GLU A 65 3.17 -6.75 9.07
C GLU A 65 3.40 -5.37 9.74
N THR A 66 3.64 -4.30 8.98
CA THR A 66 3.66 -2.92 9.53
C THR A 66 2.28 -2.41 9.91
N GLY A 67 1.22 -2.97 9.32
CA GLY A 67 -0.16 -2.60 9.56
C GLY A 67 -0.74 -1.56 8.60
N ILE A 68 -0.02 -1.16 7.54
CA ILE A 68 -0.59 -0.31 6.48
C ILE A 68 -1.88 -0.90 5.90
N ASP A 69 -2.76 -0.06 5.37
CA ASP A 69 -4.14 -0.47 5.03
C ASP A 69 -4.23 -1.13 3.64
N ILE A 70 -3.47 -0.59 2.68
CA ILE A 70 -3.49 -1.02 1.27
C ILE A 70 -2.05 -1.18 0.79
N MET A 71 -1.77 -2.33 0.17
CA MET A 71 -0.51 -2.55 -0.56
C MET A 71 -0.71 -2.25 -2.05
N GLN A 72 0.26 -1.56 -2.65
CA GLN A 72 0.15 -1.06 -4.03
C GLN A 72 1.27 -1.56 -4.97
N PRO A 73 1.49 -2.88 -5.12
CA PRO A 73 2.50 -3.40 -6.04
C PRO A 73 2.27 -2.93 -7.48
N ASP A 74 3.31 -2.50 -8.18
CA ASP A 74 3.28 -2.45 -9.65
C ASP A 74 3.49 -3.87 -10.21
N VAL A 75 2.67 -4.29 -11.17
CA VAL A 75 2.70 -5.66 -11.70
C VAL A 75 4.02 -5.95 -12.42
N GLY A 76 4.59 -4.95 -13.10
CA GLY A 76 5.86 -5.04 -13.79
C GLY A 76 7.08 -4.99 -12.87
N TRP A 77 6.94 -4.46 -11.65
CA TRP A 77 8.07 -4.25 -10.74
C TRP A 77 8.10 -5.23 -9.57
N CYS A 78 6.94 -5.69 -9.09
CA CYS A 78 6.86 -6.48 -7.86
C CYS A 78 7.39 -7.92 -8.00
N GLY A 79 7.53 -8.41 -9.24
CA GLY A 79 7.87 -9.81 -9.56
C GLY A 79 6.97 -10.45 -10.63
N GLY A 80 6.07 -9.66 -11.25
CA GLY A 80 5.14 -10.15 -12.26
C GLY A 80 3.80 -10.65 -11.68
N LEU A 81 2.92 -11.08 -12.57
CA LEU A 81 1.58 -11.58 -12.22
C LEU A 81 1.62 -12.70 -11.18
N THR A 82 2.58 -13.63 -11.27
CA THR A 82 2.75 -14.72 -10.30
C THR A 82 2.91 -14.18 -8.88
N THR A 83 3.83 -13.25 -8.67
CA THR A 83 4.06 -12.64 -7.36
C THR A 83 2.88 -11.77 -6.93
N LEU A 84 2.23 -11.05 -7.85
CA LEU A 84 1.04 -10.25 -7.54
C LEU A 84 -0.10 -11.09 -6.96
N VAL A 85 -0.37 -12.28 -7.52
CA VAL A 85 -1.41 -13.20 -7.02
C VAL A 85 -1.09 -13.65 -5.59
N GLU A 86 0.17 -13.94 -5.28
CA GLU A 86 0.61 -14.29 -3.92
C GLU A 86 0.46 -13.10 -2.96
N ILE A 87 0.81 -11.89 -3.40
CA ILE A 87 0.63 -10.65 -2.63
C ILE A 87 -0.86 -10.42 -2.31
N ALA A 88 -1.75 -10.61 -3.29
CA ALA A 88 -3.19 -10.51 -3.11
C ALA A 88 -3.70 -11.51 -2.07
N ALA A 89 -3.17 -12.74 -2.06
CA ALA A 89 -3.54 -13.78 -1.09
C ALA A 89 -3.12 -13.43 0.34
N ILE A 90 -1.89 -12.94 0.57
CA ILE A 90 -1.43 -12.56 1.93
C ILE A 90 -2.19 -11.35 2.47
N ALA A 91 -2.53 -10.37 1.61
CA ALA A 91 -3.35 -9.23 1.98
C ALA A 91 -4.75 -9.69 2.41
N LYS A 92 -5.37 -10.56 1.58
CA LYS A 92 -6.70 -11.12 1.85
C LYS A 92 -6.75 -11.90 3.15
N ALA A 93 -5.72 -12.69 3.45
CA ALA A 93 -5.61 -13.43 4.72
C ALA A 93 -5.61 -12.53 5.97
N ARG A 94 -5.25 -11.24 5.81
CA ARG A 94 -5.22 -10.23 6.87
C ARG A 94 -6.39 -9.24 6.78
N GLY A 95 -7.34 -9.45 5.87
CA GLY A 95 -8.43 -8.51 5.62
C GLY A 95 -7.99 -7.17 5.01
N GLN A 96 -6.79 -7.12 4.42
CA GLN A 96 -6.23 -5.93 3.76
C GLN A 96 -6.54 -5.91 2.27
N LEU A 97 -6.47 -4.72 1.68
CA LEU A 97 -6.68 -4.51 0.24
C LEU A 97 -5.36 -4.55 -0.52
N VAL A 98 -5.46 -4.89 -1.80
CA VAL A 98 -4.39 -4.67 -2.80
C VAL A 98 -4.96 -3.80 -3.90
N VAL A 99 -4.31 -2.69 -4.21
CA VAL A 99 -4.69 -1.79 -5.30
C VAL A 99 -3.41 -1.51 -6.09
N PRO A 100 -3.12 -2.28 -7.15
CA PRO A 100 -1.85 -2.17 -7.86
C PRO A 100 -1.60 -0.77 -8.43
N HIS A 101 -0.33 -0.36 -8.44
CA HIS A 101 0.13 0.87 -9.08
C HIS A 101 -0.01 0.73 -10.60
N GLY A 102 -0.90 1.53 -11.21
CA GLY A 102 -1.21 1.57 -12.64
C GLY A 102 -1.13 0.20 -13.35
N SER A 103 -0.04 0.01 -14.11
CA SER A 103 0.27 -1.21 -14.88
C SER A 103 -0.69 -1.57 -16.03
N SER A 104 -1.70 -0.73 -16.32
CA SER A 104 -2.64 -0.91 -17.43
C SER A 104 -3.21 -2.36 -17.47
N VAL A 105 -3.27 -2.98 -18.65
CA VAL A 105 -3.81 -4.33 -18.86
C VAL A 105 -3.19 -5.41 -17.98
N TYR A 106 -1.94 -5.24 -17.54
CA TYR A 106 -1.29 -6.19 -16.65
C TYR A 106 -1.94 -6.23 -15.26
N SER A 107 -2.40 -5.07 -14.76
CA SER A 107 -3.21 -4.99 -13.54
C SER A 107 -4.65 -5.40 -13.83
N HIS A 108 -5.27 -4.88 -14.89
CA HIS A 108 -6.71 -5.08 -15.17
C HIS A 108 -7.11 -6.56 -15.16
N HIS A 109 -6.32 -7.41 -15.85
CA HIS A 109 -6.60 -8.85 -15.93
C HIS A 109 -6.46 -9.56 -14.59
N ALA A 110 -5.62 -9.08 -13.70
CA ALA A 110 -5.43 -9.66 -12.37
C ALA A 110 -6.53 -9.20 -11.41
N VAL A 111 -6.69 -7.88 -11.27
CA VAL A 111 -7.52 -7.26 -10.22
C VAL A 111 -9.00 -7.54 -10.37
N ILE A 112 -9.49 -7.77 -11.60
CA ILE A 112 -10.88 -8.19 -11.84
C ILE A 112 -11.19 -9.54 -11.17
N THR A 113 -10.18 -10.33 -10.81
CA THR A 113 -10.32 -11.63 -10.15
C THR A 113 -10.08 -11.57 -8.63
N PHE A 114 -9.55 -10.45 -8.12
CA PHE A 114 -9.19 -10.32 -6.71
C PHE A 114 -10.35 -9.71 -5.91
N THR A 115 -10.93 -10.51 -5.01
CA THR A 115 -12.03 -10.03 -4.14
C THR A 115 -11.63 -8.89 -3.20
N ASN A 116 -10.32 -8.70 -2.97
CA ASN A 116 -9.76 -7.62 -2.15
C ASN A 116 -9.13 -6.48 -2.97
N THR A 117 -9.52 -6.35 -4.24
CA THR A 117 -9.22 -5.18 -5.08
C THR A 117 -10.53 -4.54 -5.57
N PRO A 118 -11.24 -3.81 -4.70
CA PRO A 118 -12.57 -3.26 -5.02
C PRO A 118 -12.54 -2.06 -5.99
N PHE A 119 -11.37 -1.48 -6.26
CA PHE A 119 -11.15 -0.38 -7.19
C PHE A 119 -9.71 -0.44 -7.74
N SER A 120 -9.41 0.35 -8.77
CA SER A 120 -8.08 0.39 -9.42
C SER A 120 -7.66 1.84 -9.70
N GLU A 121 -6.36 2.05 -9.82
CA GLU A 121 -5.76 3.30 -10.30
C GLU A 121 -5.78 3.36 -11.84
N PHE A 122 -5.87 4.57 -12.40
CA PHE A 122 -5.76 4.84 -13.83
C PHE A 122 -4.85 6.04 -14.10
#